data_AF-A0A7S2J280-F1
#
_entry.id   AF-A0A7S2J280-F1
#
_cell.length_a   1.000
_cell.length_b   1.000
_cell.length_c   1.000
_cell.angle_alpha   90.00
_cell.angle_beta   90.00
_cell.angle_gamma   90.00
#
_symmetry.space_group_name_H-M   'P 1'
#
loop_
_entity.id
_entity.type
_entity.pdbx_description
1 polymer ?
#
loop_
_entity_poly.entity_id
_entity_poly.type
_entity_poly.pdbx_seq_one_letter_code
_entity_poly.pdbx_strand_id
1 'polypeptide(L)'
;DESYQPGEAKLPPEEWKAVKKLARHRRDPFDLEVVCTEDGHGGSSFTLAGTTYGTPDKLSTGWDLRVAIAAKTGTDPRKMRLLLHGAARLTISPAWSWMWGHAADAVDAVAEEAVEGSGEGSGGEEDQLVALSNSAPLALWQLGERPVTVEVRAKHRGGKKLGRPGNGWHKQRNKGSTYAMGIAGTIVRETAFAGVKQYSTIVNGDACFQVLLGLARMFDTPTVVLCSSGTAAALRHQLQSTRSGVNLVLVEEVEQCSDSAGENDAAEALAVQPKDAIVEFDVEVPEEAMGAQLIVTYGSPLRETASLAKVVRSVRSSREAEVTVFHLVADHRPVLLRTQADVDALAAALGEDGRHLHKELLLPGAQPLPSGAALMCPADKDALLAPPSALPRVVKLRLNSFGLGFVVRLRQRFQIAVADVMFEALQKVLDSDPGEQATLPDDEWVAL
;
A
#
# COMPACT_ATOMS: atom_id res chain seq x y z
N ASP A 1 13.50 12.22 -35.77
CA ASP A 1 12.92 12.99 -34.66
C ASP A 1 11.49 12.57 -34.40
N GLU A 2 11.29 11.61 -33.49
CA GLU A 2 9.99 11.39 -32.86
C GLU A 2 9.96 12.26 -31.60
N SER A 3 9.00 13.19 -31.53
CA SER A 3 8.81 14.10 -30.41
C SER A 3 8.52 13.31 -29.13
N TYR A 4 9.54 13.11 -28.31
CA TYR A 4 9.38 12.56 -26.97
C TYR A 4 8.55 13.54 -26.15
N GLN A 5 7.27 13.22 -25.94
CA GLN A 5 6.45 13.92 -24.98
C GLN A 5 6.77 13.34 -23.59
N PRO A 6 7.35 14.11 -22.67
CA PRO A 6 7.53 13.65 -21.31
C PRO A 6 6.14 13.30 -20.76
N GLY A 7 5.95 12.06 -20.31
CA GLY A 7 4.70 11.67 -19.67
C GLY A 7 4.42 12.60 -18.51
N GLU A 8 3.22 13.19 -18.49
CA GLU A 8 2.78 14.04 -17.40
C GLU A 8 3.02 13.32 -16.07
N ALA A 9 3.51 14.05 -15.07
CA ALA A 9 3.77 13.46 -13.78
C ALA A 9 2.49 12.86 -13.22
N LYS A 10 2.61 11.69 -12.58
CA LYS A 10 1.49 10.98 -11.94
C LYS A 10 1.10 11.61 -10.60
N LEU A 11 0.99 12.94 -10.52
CA LEU A 11 0.36 13.54 -9.36
C LEU A 11 -1.16 13.51 -9.54
N PRO A 12 -1.93 13.29 -8.45
CA PRO A 12 -3.37 13.48 -8.48
C PRO A 12 -3.75 14.87 -9.04
N PRO A 13 -4.89 15.00 -9.74
CA PRO A 13 -5.31 16.27 -10.33
C PRO A 13 -5.33 17.46 -9.36
N GLU A 14 -5.70 17.23 -8.10
CA GLU A 14 -5.73 18.26 -7.06
C GLU A 14 -4.35 18.73 -6.63
N GLU A 15 -3.39 17.81 -6.46
CA GLU A 15 -1.99 18.17 -6.23
C GLU A 15 -1.44 18.98 -7.42
N TRP A 16 -1.84 18.64 -8.64
CA TRP A 16 -1.43 19.37 -9.84
C TRP A 16 -1.91 20.83 -9.86
N LYS A 17 -3.13 21.08 -9.39
CA LYS A 17 -3.62 22.46 -9.21
C LYS A 17 -2.81 23.21 -8.15
N ALA A 18 -2.51 22.56 -7.02
CA ALA A 18 -1.71 23.16 -5.95
C ALA A 18 -0.28 23.51 -6.43
N VAL A 19 0.39 22.59 -7.14
CA VAL A 19 1.72 22.84 -7.72
C VAL A 19 1.68 23.99 -8.75
N LYS A 20 0.66 24.05 -9.60
CA LYS A 20 0.47 25.17 -10.54
C LYS A 20 0.27 26.50 -9.82
N LYS A 21 -0.47 26.51 -8.72
CA LYS A 21 -0.65 27.72 -7.89
C LYS A 21 0.69 28.15 -7.27
N LEU A 22 1.43 27.21 -6.68
CA LEU A 22 2.76 27.47 -6.11
C LEU A 22 3.74 28.03 -7.15
N ALA A 23 3.81 27.44 -8.34
CA ALA A 23 4.64 27.94 -9.43
C ALA A 23 4.26 29.36 -9.88
N ARG A 24 2.98 29.74 -9.79
CA ARG A 24 2.50 31.09 -10.12
C ARG A 24 2.88 32.13 -9.06
N HIS A 25 3.09 31.73 -7.81
CA HIS A 25 3.61 32.61 -6.76
C HIS A 25 5.13 32.78 -6.88
N ARG A 26 5.83 31.77 -7.39
CA ARG A 26 7.28 31.79 -7.61
C ARG A 26 7.63 32.09 -9.07
N ARG A 27 7.21 33.26 -9.58
CA ARG A 27 7.44 33.62 -11.00
C ARG A 27 8.83 34.16 -11.27
N ASP A 28 9.48 34.69 -10.26
CA ASP A 28 10.76 35.36 -10.46
C ASP A 28 11.79 34.34 -10.94
N PRO A 29 12.49 34.64 -12.06
CA PRO A 29 13.55 33.78 -12.53
C PRO A 29 14.67 33.73 -11.50
N PHE A 30 15.30 32.56 -11.36
CA PHE A 30 16.40 32.34 -10.44
C PHE A 30 17.57 31.66 -11.16
N ASP A 31 18.75 31.81 -10.58
CA ASP A 31 19.98 31.26 -11.13
C ASP A 31 20.32 29.96 -10.39
N LEU A 32 20.70 28.92 -11.14
CA LEU A 32 21.12 27.64 -10.56
C LEU A 32 22.59 27.39 -10.83
N GLU A 33 23.34 27.01 -9.79
CA GLU A 33 24.67 26.48 -9.99
C GLU A 33 24.58 25.03 -10.49
N VAL A 34 25.25 24.74 -11.59
CA VAL A 34 25.27 23.41 -12.22
C VAL A 34 26.71 22.91 -12.25
N VAL A 35 26.94 21.72 -11.70
CA VAL A 35 28.25 21.05 -11.70
C VAL A 35 28.17 19.79 -12.56
N CYS A 36 28.89 19.77 -13.67
CA CYS A 36 29.01 18.59 -14.53
C CYS A 36 30.23 17.77 -14.12
N THR A 37 30.00 16.59 -13.55
CA THR A 37 31.07 15.65 -13.22
C THR A 37 31.30 14.70 -14.39
N GLU A 38 32.45 14.82 -15.04
CA GLU A 38 32.94 13.81 -15.98
C GLU A 38 33.73 12.75 -15.24
N ASP A 39 33.65 11.48 -15.67
CA ASP A 39 34.32 10.35 -15.02
C ASP A 39 35.86 10.53 -15.09
N GLY A 40 36.46 11.21 -14.11
CA GLY A 40 37.92 11.28 -13.91
C GLY A 40 38.64 12.50 -14.48
N HIS A 41 37.94 13.48 -15.04
CA HIS A 41 38.51 14.78 -15.45
C HIS A 41 37.73 15.90 -14.77
N GLY A 42 38.43 16.87 -14.19
CA GLY A 42 37.87 17.90 -13.31
C GLY A 42 36.50 18.42 -13.77
N GLY A 43 35.52 18.42 -12.87
CA GLY A 43 34.17 18.83 -13.20
C GLY A 43 34.13 20.28 -13.70
N SER A 44 33.28 20.56 -14.69
CA SER A 44 32.99 21.94 -15.08
C SER A 44 31.79 22.44 -14.27
N SER A 45 31.85 23.67 -13.78
CA SER A 45 30.70 24.34 -13.16
C SER A 45 30.29 25.55 -13.98
N PHE A 46 28.98 25.82 -14.02
CA PHE A 46 28.44 27.02 -14.64
C PHE A 46 27.11 27.40 -13.99
N THR A 47 26.71 28.67 -14.17
CA THR A 47 25.42 29.17 -13.67
C THR A 47 24.39 29.14 -14.79
N LEU A 48 23.29 28.42 -14.58
CA LEU A 48 22.13 28.40 -15.45
C LEU A 48 21.19 29.55 -15.05
N ALA A 49 21.42 30.70 -15.68
CA ALA A 49 20.67 31.91 -15.40
C ALA A 49 19.24 31.85 -15.96
N GLY A 50 18.31 32.50 -15.25
CA GLY A 50 16.94 32.66 -15.74
C GLY A 50 16.07 31.42 -15.66
N THR A 51 16.36 30.48 -14.76
CA THR A 51 15.54 29.29 -14.54
C THR A 51 14.20 29.69 -13.93
N THR A 52 13.11 29.08 -14.40
CA THR A 52 11.75 29.36 -13.89
C THR A 52 11.06 28.08 -13.46
N TYR A 53 10.18 28.18 -12.46
CA TYR A 53 9.37 27.05 -11.99
C TYR A 53 8.26 26.65 -12.97
N GLY A 54 7.94 27.51 -13.93
CA GLY A 54 6.98 27.27 -15.00
C GLY A 54 6.57 28.56 -15.69
N THR A 55 5.81 28.42 -16.77
CA THR A 55 5.04 29.50 -17.40
C THR A 55 3.59 29.49 -16.87
N PRO A 56 2.76 30.50 -17.18
CA PRO A 56 1.35 30.51 -16.78
C PRO A 56 0.56 29.25 -17.19
N ASP A 57 0.98 28.64 -18.31
CA ASP A 57 0.30 27.52 -18.95
C ASP A 57 0.99 26.16 -18.71
N LYS A 58 2.28 26.14 -18.35
CA LYS A 58 3.07 24.91 -18.25
C LYS A 58 4.04 24.95 -17.06
N LEU A 59 4.03 23.89 -16.25
CA LEU A 59 5.04 23.68 -15.20
C LEU A 59 6.39 23.28 -15.79
N SER A 60 7.48 23.84 -15.25
CA SER A 60 8.83 23.36 -15.52
C SER A 60 9.07 22.08 -14.71
N THR A 61 9.67 21.09 -15.35
CA THR A 61 9.99 19.79 -14.75
C THR A 61 11.49 19.53 -14.77
N GLY A 62 11.93 18.46 -14.11
CA GLY A 62 13.30 17.98 -14.21
C GLY A 62 13.74 17.66 -15.65
N TRP A 63 12.81 17.39 -16.57
CA TRP A 63 13.11 17.26 -17.99
C TRP A 63 13.45 18.60 -18.64
N ASP A 64 12.65 19.64 -18.38
CA ASP A 64 12.91 20.98 -18.93
C ASP A 64 14.27 21.50 -18.43
N LEU A 65 14.62 21.24 -17.16
CA LEU A 65 15.94 21.56 -16.61
C LEU A 65 17.08 20.83 -17.34
N ARG A 66 16.91 19.54 -17.66
CA ARG A 66 17.91 18.79 -18.45
C ARG A 66 18.09 19.37 -19.85
N VAL A 67 17.01 19.80 -20.49
CA VAL A 67 17.07 20.42 -21.82
C VAL A 67 17.81 21.75 -21.75
N ALA A 68 17.58 22.55 -20.70
CA ALA A 68 18.29 23.80 -20.48
C ALA A 68 19.80 23.57 -20.23
N ILE A 69 20.16 22.57 -19.42
CA ILE A 69 21.55 22.16 -19.19
C ILE A 69 22.18 21.65 -20.49
N ALA A 70 21.50 20.78 -21.22
CA ALA A 70 21.94 20.23 -22.51
C ALA A 70 22.26 21.33 -23.53
N ALA A 71 21.44 22.38 -23.59
CA ALA A 71 21.66 23.51 -24.49
C ALA A 71 22.96 24.27 -24.16
N LYS A 72 23.40 24.26 -22.90
CA LYS A 72 24.64 24.90 -22.44
C LYS A 72 25.87 24.01 -22.60
N THR A 73 25.73 22.71 -22.32
CA THR A 73 26.85 21.76 -22.27
C THR A 73 27.06 20.99 -23.57
N GLY A 74 26.08 20.97 -24.48
CA GLY A 74 26.08 20.11 -25.66
C GLY A 74 25.84 18.63 -25.36
N THR A 75 25.55 18.25 -24.11
CA THR A 75 25.33 16.87 -23.72
C THR A 75 23.87 16.43 -23.94
N ASP A 76 23.64 15.15 -24.26
CA ASP A 76 22.29 14.64 -24.51
C ASP A 76 21.46 14.59 -23.21
N PRO A 77 20.31 15.29 -23.11
CA PRO A 77 19.48 15.35 -21.90
C PRO A 77 18.98 13.97 -21.44
N ARG A 78 18.87 13.00 -22.36
CA ARG A 78 18.45 11.62 -22.06
C ARG A 78 19.54 10.82 -21.35
N LYS A 79 20.80 11.25 -21.49
CA LYS A 79 22.00 10.64 -20.88
C LYS A 79 22.41 11.35 -19.59
N MET A 80 21.66 12.32 -19.10
CA MET A 80 21.94 12.99 -17.82
C MET A 80 21.26 12.29 -16.64
N ARG A 81 21.82 12.44 -15.45
CA ARG A 81 21.15 12.24 -14.17
C ARG A 81 21.39 13.51 -13.36
N LEU A 82 20.32 14.15 -12.92
CA LEU A 82 20.38 15.35 -12.09
C LEU A 82 20.31 14.93 -10.61
N LEU A 83 21.24 15.41 -9.82
CA LEU A 83 21.28 15.28 -8.37
C LEU A 83 21.28 16.69 -7.78
N LEU A 84 20.43 16.92 -6.79
CA LEU A 84 20.32 18.20 -6.09
C LEU A 84 21.07 18.10 -4.76
N HIS A 85 21.92 19.09 -4.49
CA HIS A 85 22.61 19.29 -3.22
C HIS A 85 21.96 20.46 -2.48
N GLY A 86 21.68 20.30 -1.18
CA GLY A 86 21.07 21.35 -0.35
C GLY A 86 19.59 21.69 -0.67
N ALA A 87 18.95 20.94 -1.56
CA ALA A 87 17.56 21.22 -1.95
C ALA A 87 16.56 20.59 -0.98
N ALA A 88 15.71 21.42 -0.37
CA ALA A 88 14.54 20.95 0.37
C ALA A 88 13.35 20.72 -0.59
N ARG A 89 12.65 19.60 -0.37
CA ARG A 89 11.39 19.29 -1.07
C ARG A 89 10.20 19.76 -0.24
N LEU A 90 9.33 20.54 -0.85
CA LEU A 90 8.06 20.92 -0.27
C LEU A 90 7.09 19.74 -0.28
N THR A 91 6.49 19.47 0.88
CA THR A 91 5.43 18.47 1.02
C THR A 91 4.09 19.18 0.86
N ILE A 92 3.33 18.83 -0.19
CA ILE A 92 1.96 19.32 -0.34
C ILE A 92 1.06 18.41 0.50
N SER A 93 0.59 18.91 1.65
CA SER A 93 -0.38 18.17 2.45
C SER A 93 -1.76 18.17 1.76
N PRO A 94 -2.48 17.04 1.72
CA PRO A 94 -3.87 16.99 1.24
C PRO A 94 -4.80 17.91 2.04
N ALA A 95 -4.47 18.17 3.32
CA ALA A 95 -5.19 19.12 4.17
C ALA A 95 -5.10 20.57 3.65
N TRP A 96 -4.31 20.87 2.62
CA TRP A 96 -4.26 22.23 2.09
C TRP A 96 -5.44 22.53 1.16
N SER A 97 -6.06 21.53 0.54
CA SER A 97 -7.15 21.70 -0.44
C SER A 97 -8.31 22.57 0.08
N TRP A 98 -8.64 22.49 1.38
CA TRP A 98 -9.72 23.28 2.00
C TRP A 98 -9.28 24.70 2.41
N MET A 99 -7.99 24.95 2.63
CA MET A 99 -7.47 26.21 3.16
C MET A 99 -7.28 27.29 2.07
N TRP A 100 -7.03 26.89 0.81
CA TRP A 100 -6.80 27.83 -0.30
C TRP A 100 -8.04 28.53 -0.85
N GLY A 101 -9.23 28.26 -0.28
CA GLY A 101 -10.45 29.02 -0.51
C GLY A 101 -10.41 30.43 0.11
N HIS A 102 -9.50 30.68 1.06
CA HIS A 102 -9.35 31.98 1.71
C HIS A 102 -7.88 32.45 1.67
N ALA A 103 -7.67 33.55 0.93
CA ALA A 103 -6.52 34.46 0.91
C ALA A 103 -5.17 33.99 0.33
N ALA A 104 -4.49 34.95 -0.30
CA ALA A 104 -3.14 34.87 -0.84
C ALA A 104 -2.04 34.88 0.24
N ASP A 105 -2.41 35.09 1.50
CA ASP A 105 -1.50 35.27 2.64
C ASP A 105 -0.99 33.94 3.23
N ALA A 106 -1.58 32.80 2.85
CA ALA A 106 -1.17 31.49 3.34
C ALA A 106 0.14 30.98 2.72
N VAL A 107 0.62 31.59 1.62
CA VAL A 107 1.83 31.11 0.91
C VAL A 107 3.10 31.43 1.68
N ASP A 108 3.14 32.60 2.32
CA ASP A 108 4.30 33.04 3.10
C ASP A 108 4.40 32.27 4.43
N ALA A 109 3.25 31.98 5.08
CA ALA A 109 3.21 31.16 6.30
C ALA A 109 3.66 29.69 6.05
N VAL A 110 3.42 29.15 4.84
CA VAL A 110 3.81 27.79 4.47
C VAL A 110 5.32 27.65 4.19
N ALA A 111 5.99 28.74 3.81
CA ALA A 111 7.45 28.76 3.68
C ALA A 111 8.14 28.67 5.05
N GLU A 112 7.52 29.22 6.10
CA GLU A 112 8.06 29.21 7.47
C GLU A 112 7.82 27.86 8.18
N GLU A 113 6.63 27.26 8.09
CA GLU A 113 6.34 25.97 8.76
C GLU A 113 7.14 24.77 8.22
N ALA A 114 7.52 24.77 6.93
CA ALA A 114 8.33 23.70 6.36
C ALA A 114 9.79 23.70 6.87
N VAL A 115 10.22 24.79 7.52
CA VAL A 115 11.59 24.97 8.04
C VAL A 115 11.70 24.54 9.51
N GLU A 116 10.60 24.57 10.28
CA GLU A 116 10.64 24.29 11.73
C GLU A 116 10.45 22.80 12.10
N GLY A 117 10.31 21.90 11.12
CA GLY A 117 10.14 20.46 11.35
C GLY A 117 11.43 19.65 11.56
N SER A 118 12.62 20.25 11.39
CA SER A 118 13.89 19.56 11.60
C SER A 118 14.44 19.87 12.99
N GLY A 119 14.21 18.95 13.93
CA GLY A 119 14.72 19.06 15.30
C GLY A 119 16.22 19.27 15.37
N GLU A 120 16.64 20.06 16.36
CA GLU A 120 18.03 20.34 16.73
C GLU A 120 18.77 19.05 17.12
N GLY A 121 19.23 18.30 16.13
CA GLY A 121 20.20 17.22 16.28
C GLY A 121 21.55 17.70 15.77
N SER A 122 22.42 18.19 16.66
CA SER A 122 23.78 18.57 16.30
C SER A 122 24.61 17.33 15.93
N GLY A 123 24.61 16.98 14.66
CA GLY A 123 25.40 15.88 14.13
C GLY A 123 25.44 15.98 12.61
N GLY A 124 26.44 16.70 12.09
CA GLY A 124 26.82 16.84 10.68
C GLY A 124 25.72 16.60 9.66
N GLU A 125 25.09 17.68 9.18
CA GLU A 125 24.26 17.65 7.96
C GLU A 125 25.12 17.13 6.80
N GLU A 126 25.14 15.81 6.60
CA GLU A 126 25.57 15.23 5.34
C GLU A 126 24.65 15.79 4.25
N ASP A 127 25.22 16.56 3.32
CA ASP A 127 24.54 17.10 2.14
C ASP A 127 23.67 16.03 1.51
N GLN A 128 22.35 16.10 1.76
CA GLN A 128 21.44 15.08 1.30
C GLN A 128 21.31 15.18 -0.22
N LEU A 129 21.97 14.25 -0.90
CA LEU A 129 21.97 14.11 -2.35
C LEU A 129 20.63 13.54 -2.85
N VAL A 130 19.78 14.38 -3.44
CA VAL A 130 18.46 13.96 -3.92
C VAL A 130 18.39 13.89 -5.44
N ALA A 131 17.97 12.76 -5.99
CA ALA A 131 17.86 12.60 -7.45
C ALA A 131 16.58 13.22 -8.01
N LEU A 132 16.72 14.16 -8.96
CA LEU A 132 15.58 14.80 -9.62
C LEU A 132 15.10 13.98 -10.83
N SER A 133 13.83 13.54 -10.77
CA SER A 133 13.20 12.75 -11.83
C SER A 133 12.76 13.63 -13.02
N ASN A 134 12.58 13.03 -14.20
CA ASN A 134 12.19 13.77 -15.41
C ASN A 134 10.86 14.50 -15.26
N SER A 135 9.89 13.89 -14.58
CA SER A 135 8.55 14.43 -14.43
C SER A 135 8.35 15.21 -13.12
N ALA A 136 9.36 15.29 -12.24
CA ALA A 136 9.25 16.07 -11.02
C ALA A 136 9.09 17.56 -11.35
N PRO A 137 8.00 18.23 -10.92
CA PRO A 137 7.87 19.67 -11.02
C PRO A 137 9.00 20.36 -10.25
N LEU A 138 9.63 21.36 -10.84
CA LEU A 138 10.64 22.15 -10.14
C LEU A 138 10.03 22.93 -8.98
N ALA A 139 8.76 23.33 -9.07
CA ALA A 139 8.06 24.10 -8.04
C ALA A 139 7.96 23.38 -6.68
N LEU A 140 8.13 22.06 -6.65
CA LEU A 140 8.16 21.28 -5.40
C LEU A 140 9.52 21.34 -4.68
N TRP A 141 10.51 22.03 -5.25
CA TRP A 141 11.86 22.13 -4.71
C TRP A 141 12.19 23.60 -4.48
N GLN A 142 12.84 23.91 -3.36
CA GLN A 142 13.27 25.28 -3.00
C GLN A 142 14.56 25.68 -3.73
N LEU A 143 14.55 25.64 -5.07
CA LEU A 143 15.75 25.82 -5.89
C LEU A 143 16.27 27.26 -5.95
N GLY A 144 15.38 28.25 -5.83
CA GLY A 144 15.72 29.68 -5.88
C GLY A 144 15.82 30.36 -4.51
N GLU A 145 15.46 29.65 -3.43
CA GLU A 145 15.42 30.22 -2.06
C GLU A 145 16.66 29.86 -1.24
N ARG A 146 17.40 28.83 -1.66
CA ARG A 146 18.61 28.33 -1.00
C ARG A 146 19.72 28.15 -2.04
N PRO A 147 21.01 28.22 -1.64
CA PRO A 147 22.10 27.84 -2.53
C PRO A 147 22.00 26.34 -2.85
N VAL A 148 21.39 26.03 -3.98
CA VAL A 148 21.24 24.65 -4.48
C VAL A 148 22.18 24.45 -5.65
N THR A 149 23.01 23.42 -5.55
CA THR A 149 23.88 22.98 -6.64
C THR A 149 23.27 21.76 -7.34
N VAL A 150 23.12 21.83 -8.66
CA VAL A 150 22.65 20.73 -9.50
C VAL A 150 23.85 19.98 -10.05
N GLU A 151 24.13 18.80 -9.50
CA GLU A 151 25.16 17.92 -10.05
C GLU A 151 24.60 17.08 -11.21
N VAL A 152 25.27 17.16 -12.35
CA VAL A 152 24.96 16.43 -13.58
C VAL A 152 25.92 15.27 -13.71
N ARG A 153 25.41 14.05 -13.53
CA ARG A 153 26.15 12.81 -13.81
C ARG A 153 25.74 12.20 -15.13
N ALA A 154 26.67 11.49 -15.78
CA ALA A 154 26.32 10.58 -16.85
C ALA A 154 25.37 9.49 -16.32
N LYS A 155 24.22 9.31 -16.99
CA LYS A 155 23.27 8.24 -16.69
C LYS A 155 23.89 6.91 -17.12
N HIS A 156 24.56 6.25 -16.20
CA HIS A 156 24.94 4.85 -16.38
C HIS A 156 23.67 4.00 -16.50
N ARG A 157 23.35 3.56 -17.71
CA ARG A 157 22.43 2.44 -17.91
C ARG A 157 23.11 1.21 -17.30
N GLY A 158 22.52 0.62 -16.27
CA GLY A 158 23.07 -0.56 -15.60
C GLY A 158 23.36 -1.68 -16.61
N GLY A 159 24.63 -1.82 -16.98
CA GLY A 159 25.07 -2.71 -18.06
C GLY A 159 26.58 -2.91 -18.16
N LYS A 160 27.37 -2.52 -17.14
CA LYS A 160 28.84 -2.66 -17.12
C LYS A 160 29.36 -4.12 -17.00
N LYS A 161 28.65 -5.12 -17.53
CA LYS A 161 29.31 -6.39 -17.94
C LYS A 161 29.65 -6.26 -19.42
N LEU A 162 30.86 -5.75 -19.67
CA LEU A 162 31.49 -5.36 -20.94
C LEU A 162 31.66 -6.47 -21.99
N GLY A 163 30.84 -7.53 -21.97
CA GLY A 163 30.93 -8.65 -22.90
C GLY A 163 29.63 -9.42 -23.12
N ARG A 164 28.49 -8.94 -22.60
CA ARG A 164 27.19 -9.49 -22.97
C ARG A 164 26.32 -8.35 -23.48
N PRO A 165 25.76 -8.43 -24.70
CA PRO A 165 24.74 -7.48 -25.13
C PRO A 165 23.66 -7.50 -24.04
N GLY A 166 23.48 -6.37 -23.34
CA GLY A 166 22.39 -6.25 -22.39
C GLY A 166 21.10 -6.52 -23.18
N ASN A 167 20.27 -7.44 -22.70
CA ASN A 167 18.96 -7.82 -23.29
C ASN A 167 17.98 -6.62 -23.29
N GLY A 168 18.35 -5.56 -24.01
CA GLY A 168 17.84 -4.19 -23.90
C GLY A 168 16.51 -3.96 -24.61
N TRP A 169 15.87 -5.03 -25.09
CA TRP A 169 14.47 -4.97 -25.53
C TRP A 169 13.55 -5.98 -24.82
N HIS A 170 14.11 -7.05 -24.25
CA HIS A 170 13.35 -8.12 -23.60
C HIS A 170 13.46 -8.16 -22.07
N LYS A 171 14.22 -7.26 -21.43
CA LYS A 171 14.11 -7.05 -19.98
C LYS A 171 13.19 -5.87 -19.66
N GLN A 172 11.94 -6.26 -19.37
CA GLN A 172 11.05 -5.65 -18.38
C GLN A 172 10.57 -4.23 -18.67
N ARG A 173 9.60 -4.12 -19.57
CA ARG A 173 8.61 -3.04 -19.45
C ARG A 173 7.68 -3.40 -18.28
N ASN A 174 8.02 -2.86 -17.11
CA ASN A 174 7.24 -2.75 -15.87
C ASN A 174 7.02 -4.03 -15.02
N LYS A 175 7.77 -4.10 -13.91
CA LYS A 175 7.37 -4.63 -12.58
C LYS A 175 6.79 -6.05 -12.52
N GLY A 176 7.67 -7.05 -12.34
CA GLY A 176 7.36 -8.28 -11.59
C GLY A 176 6.48 -9.36 -12.24
N SER A 177 5.75 -9.09 -13.32
CA SER A 177 4.91 -10.10 -13.99
C SER A 177 5.61 -10.70 -15.21
N THR A 178 5.82 -12.01 -15.23
CA THR A 178 6.25 -12.75 -16.42
C THR A 178 5.08 -12.85 -17.41
N TYR A 179 5.35 -13.16 -18.67
CA TYR A 179 4.30 -13.41 -19.67
C TYR A 179 3.33 -14.51 -19.20
N ALA A 180 3.86 -15.57 -18.59
CA ALA A 180 3.07 -16.63 -17.98
C ALA A 180 2.15 -16.10 -16.86
N MET A 181 2.64 -15.20 -15.99
CA MET A 181 1.79 -14.55 -14.99
C MET A 181 0.70 -13.68 -15.59
N GLY A 182 0.95 -13.01 -16.71
CA GLY A 182 -0.06 -12.22 -17.43
C GLY A 182 -1.19 -13.09 -18.00
N ILE A 183 -0.83 -14.23 -18.61
CA ILE A 183 -1.81 -15.22 -19.09
C ILE A 183 -2.59 -15.80 -17.92
N ALA A 184 -1.91 -16.28 -16.88
CA ALA A 184 -2.56 -16.86 -15.71
C ALA A 184 -3.50 -15.85 -15.03
N GLY A 185 -3.08 -14.59 -14.91
CA GLY A 185 -3.90 -13.51 -14.38
C GLY A 185 -5.16 -13.27 -15.21
N THR A 186 -5.03 -13.28 -16.54
CA THR A 186 -6.16 -13.14 -17.47
C THR A 186 -7.13 -14.31 -17.36
N ILE A 187 -6.63 -15.54 -17.34
CA ILE A 187 -7.46 -16.75 -17.17
C ILE A 187 -8.20 -16.69 -15.83
N VAL A 188 -7.53 -16.35 -14.74
CA VAL A 188 -8.17 -16.24 -13.41
C VAL A 188 -9.24 -15.15 -13.41
N ARG A 189 -8.96 -13.98 -14.01
CA ARG A 189 -9.94 -12.90 -14.15
C ARG A 189 -11.19 -13.37 -14.90
N GLU A 190 -11.02 -14.01 -16.05
CA GLU A 190 -12.14 -14.41 -16.91
C GLU A 190 -12.92 -15.62 -16.37
N THR A 191 -12.24 -16.53 -15.67
CA THR A 191 -12.87 -17.78 -15.21
C THR A 191 -13.44 -17.70 -13.80
N ALA A 192 -12.81 -16.96 -12.90
CA ALA A 192 -13.23 -16.85 -11.50
C ALA A 192 -13.95 -15.53 -11.23
N PHE A 193 -13.44 -14.42 -11.74
CA PHE A 193 -13.89 -13.08 -11.35
C PHE A 193 -14.80 -12.38 -12.38
N ALA A 194 -15.09 -13.02 -13.51
CA ALA A 194 -16.03 -12.48 -14.49
C ALA A 194 -17.43 -12.40 -13.88
N GLY A 195 -18.01 -11.19 -13.87
CA GLY A 195 -19.32 -10.90 -13.28
C GLY A 195 -19.32 -10.72 -11.75
N VAL A 196 -18.15 -10.67 -11.11
CA VAL A 196 -18.04 -10.47 -9.66
C VAL A 196 -17.85 -8.99 -9.36
N LYS A 197 -18.79 -8.38 -8.63
CA LYS A 197 -18.65 -7.01 -8.11
C LYS A 197 -17.68 -7.03 -6.94
N GLN A 198 -16.67 -6.16 -6.92
CA GLN A 198 -15.70 -6.10 -5.83
C GLN A 198 -15.56 -4.69 -5.26
N TYR A 199 -15.60 -4.61 -3.93
CA TYR A 199 -15.50 -3.37 -3.17
C TYR A 199 -14.42 -3.50 -2.10
N SER A 200 -13.73 -2.42 -1.77
CA SER A 200 -12.84 -2.36 -0.62
C SER A 200 -13.16 -1.15 0.23
N THR A 201 -13.12 -1.33 1.55
CA THR A 201 -13.21 -0.22 2.49
C THR A 201 -12.10 -0.35 3.52
N ILE A 202 -11.57 0.80 3.94
CA ILE A 202 -10.58 0.86 5.01
C ILE A 202 -11.33 1.11 6.32
N VAL A 203 -11.37 0.10 7.18
CA VAL A 203 -12.05 0.19 8.48
C VAL A 203 -11.03 0.57 9.54
N ASN A 204 -11.27 1.71 10.18
CA ASN A 204 -10.44 2.19 11.27
C ASN A 204 -10.90 1.57 12.61
N GLY A 205 -9.93 1.14 13.42
CA GLY A 205 -10.20 0.78 14.81
C GLY A 205 -11.05 -0.48 14.97
N ASP A 206 -11.84 -0.53 16.05
CA ASP A 206 -12.59 -1.72 16.44
C ASP A 206 -13.86 -1.99 15.64
N ALA A 207 -14.21 -1.11 14.69
CA ALA A 207 -15.44 -1.17 13.92
C ALA A 207 -15.47 -2.34 12.91
N CYS A 208 -14.32 -2.94 12.55
CA CYS A 208 -14.24 -3.97 11.51
C CYS A 208 -15.21 -5.14 11.75
N PHE A 209 -15.34 -5.59 13.00
CA PHE A 209 -16.29 -6.64 13.38
C PHE A 209 -17.76 -6.18 13.23
N GLN A 210 -18.08 -4.94 13.61
CA GLN A 210 -19.44 -4.40 13.47
C GLN A 210 -19.83 -4.20 12.01
N VAL A 211 -18.89 -3.74 11.17
CA VAL A 211 -19.08 -3.62 9.72
C VAL A 211 -19.36 -4.99 9.10
N LEU A 212 -18.59 -6.03 9.48
CA LEU A 212 -18.84 -7.39 9.03
C LEU A 212 -20.27 -7.86 9.38
N LEU A 213 -20.69 -7.64 10.63
CA LEU A 213 -22.05 -8.01 11.06
C LEU A 213 -23.12 -7.19 10.33
N GLY A 214 -22.89 -5.90 10.11
CA GLY A 214 -23.79 -5.03 9.35
C GLY A 214 -23.95 -5.52 7.92
N LEU A 215 -22.84 -5.74 7.21
CA LEU A 215 -22.83 -6.29 5.86
C LEU A 215 -23.59 -7.61 5.79
N ALA A 216 -23.34 -8.53 6.73
CA ALA A 216 -24.03 -9.83 6.73
C ALA A 216 -25.54 -9.73 6.98
N ARG A 217 -26.02 -8.68 7.66
CA ARG A 217 -27.47 -8.45 7.86
C ARG A 217 -28.16 -7.89 6.63
N MET A 218 -27.43 -7.27 5.70
CA MET A 218 -28.00 -6.73 4.47
C MET A 218 -28.38 -7.82 3.46
N PHE A 219 -27.90 -9.05 3.65
CA PHE A 219 -28.14 -10.16 2.74
C PHE A 219 -28.94 -11.26 3.45
N ASP A 220 -30.01 -11.73 2.81
CA ASP A 220 -30.83 -12.85 3.30
C ASP A 220 -30.18 -14.23 3.07
N THR A 221 -28.98 -14.25 2.47
CA THR A 221 -28.22 -15.48 2.17
C THR A 221 -27.05 -15.62 3.15
N PRO A 222 -26.50 -16.85 3.33
CA PRO A 222 -25.29 -17.03 4.12
C PRO A 222 -24.18 -16.09 3.61
N THR A 223 -23.49 -15.41 4.52
CA THR A 223 -22.32 -14.60 4.16
C THR A 223 -21.06 -15.41 4.38
N VAL A 224 -20.25 -15.56 3.33
CA VAL A 224 -18.98 -16.27 3.43
C VAL A 224 -17.90 -15.30 3.90
N VAL A 225 -17.23 -15.61 5.00
CA VAL A 225 -16.14 -14.78 5.53
C VAL A 225 -14.82 -15.52 5.31
N LEU A 226 -14.03 -15.01 4.36
CA LEU A 226 -12.73 -15.56 4.02
C LEU A 226 -11.65 -14.89 4.88
N CYS A 227 -11.07 -15.68 5.77
CA CYS A 227 -10.08 -15.25 6.75
C CYS A 227 -8.69 -15.79 6.39
N SER A 228 -7.65 -15.01 6.68
CA SER A 228 -6.29 -15.54 6.74
C SER A 228 -6.12 -16.52 7.92
N SER A 229 -5.12 -17.40 7.85
CA SER A 229 -4.75 -18.32 8.94
C SER A 229 -4.67 -17.63 10.31
N GLY A 230 -5.38 -18.18 11.30
CA GLY A 230 -5.44 -17.72 12.69
C GLY A 230 -6.51 -16.67 12.99
N THR A 231 -6.86 -15.83 12.01
CA THR A 231 -7.92 -14.80 12.15
C THR A 231 -9.30 -15.45 12.33
N ALA A 232 -9.55 -16.56 11.65
CA ALA A 232 -10.84 -17.25 11.73
C ALA A 232 -11.13 -17.73 13.16
N ALA A 233 -10.13 -18.24 13.88
CA ALA A 233 -10.31 -18.67 15.27
C ALA A 233 -10.68 -17.50 16.20
N ALA A 234 -10.03 -16.34 16.02
CA ALA A 234 -10.36 -15.14 16.77
C ALA A 234 -11.79 -14.64 16.45
N LEU A 235 -12.16 -14.65 15.16
CA LEU A 235 -13.50 -14.26 14.74
C LEU A 235 -14.58 -15.22 15.27
N ARG A 236 -14.35 -16.54 15.22
CA ARG A 236 -15.25 -17.55 15.83
C ARG A 236 -15.53 -17.24 17.29
N HIS A 237 -14.48 -16.93 18.06
CA HIS A 237 -14.62 -16.57 19.47
C HIS A 237 -15.43 -15.28 19.67
N GLN A 238 -15.20 -14.24 18.86
CA GLN A 238 -15.98 -13.00 18.91
C GLN A 238 -17.46 -13.19 18.53
N LEU A 239 -17.75 -14.08 17.57
CA LEU A 239 -19.12 -14.40 17.18
C LEU A 239 -19.86 -15.14 18.29
N GLN A 240 -19.19 -16.10 18.94
CA GLN A 240 -19.76 -16.84 20.08
C GLN A 240 -20.13 -15.91 21.25
N SER A 241 -19.33 -14.87 21.50
CA SER A 241 -19.64 -13.90 22.57
C SER A 241 -20.76 -12.92 22.21
N THR A 242 -21.00 -12.64 20.93
CA THR A 242 -21.89 -11.54 20.49
C THR A 242 -23.33 -11.98 20.22
N ARG A 243 -23.64 -13.28 20.09
CA ARG A 243 -25.00 -13.81 19.76
C ARG A 243 -25.70 -13.01 18.66
N SER A 244 -25.00 -12.77 17.55
CA SER A 244 -25.41 -11.82 16.51
C SER A 244 -26.60 -12.24 15.64
N GLY A 245 -26.97 -13.53 15.65
CA GLY A 245 -28.08 -14.07 14.84
C GLY A 245 -27.82 -14.08 13.33
N VAL A 246 -26.65 -13.65 12.87
CA VAL A 246 -26.28 -13.63 11.45
C VAL A 246 -25.78 -15.00 11.00
N ASN A 247 -26.10 -15.36 9.76
CA ASN A 247 -25.63 -16.60 9.15
C ASN A 247 -24.27 -16.38 8.47
N LEU A 248 -23.19 -16.65 9.20
CA LEU A 248 -21.83 -16.52 8.70
C LEU A 248 -21.20 -17.90 8.48
N VAL A 249 -20.60 -18.09 7.31
CA VAL A 249 -19.82 -19.28 6.97
C VAL A 249 -18.35 -18.90 6.89
N LEU A 250 -17.56 -19.36 7.86
CA LEU A 250 -16.15 -18.99 7.96
C LEU A 250 -15.28 -19.94 7.14
N VAL A 251 -14.56 -19.40 6.17
CA VAL A 251 -13.57 -20.11 5.37
C VAL A 251 -12.19 -19.60 5.76
N GLU A 252 -11.27 -20.51 6.04
CA GLU A 252 -9.92 -20.20 6.49
C GLU A 252 -8.90 -20.61 5.43
N GLU A 253 -7.98 -19.71 5.10
CA GLU A 253 -6.80 -20.01 4.28
C GLU A 253 -5.78 -20.77 5.12
N VAL A 254 -5.50 -22.01 4.72
CA VAL A 254 -4.59 -22.93 5.41
C VAL A 254 -3.32 -23.11 4.59
N GLU A 255 -2.18 -23.06 5.26
CA GLU A 255 -0.88 -23.35 4.67
C GLU A 255 -0.73 -24.87 4.47
N GLN A 256 -0.49 -25.31 3.24
CA GLN A 256 -0.23 -26.73 2.97
C GLN A 256 1.25 -27.02 3.22
N CYS A 257 1.52 -27.89 4.21
CA CYS A 257 2.85 -28.46 4.38
C CYS A 257 3.05 -29.52 3.30
N SER A 258 3.95 -29.28 2.35
CA SER A 258 4.28 -30.26 1.32
C SER A 258 5.07 -31.42 1.98
N ASP A 259 4.38 -32.39 2.56
CA ASP A 259 4.97 -33.56 3.23
C ASP A 259 5.65 -34.56 2.24
N SER A 260 5.96 -34.12 1.02
CA SER A 260 6.46 -34.97 -0.06
C SER A 260 7.96 -35.23 -0.04
N ALA A 261 8.68 -34.92 1.04
CA ALA A 261 10.06 -35.38 1.22
C ALA A 261 10.03 -36.80 1.80
N GLY A 262 10.15 -37.80 0.90
CA GLY A 262 10.15 -39.21 1.28
C GLY A 262 11.08 -39.50 2.46
N GLU A 263 10.55 -40.30 3.39
CA GLU A 263 11.07 -40.67 4.71
C GLU A 263 12.44 -41.38 4.73
N ASN A 264 13.19 -41.38 3.62
CA ASN A 264 14.30 -42.31 3.40
C ASN A 264 15.73 -41.74 3.49
N ASP A 265 15.96 -40.44 3.73
CA ASP A 265 17.33 -39.88 3.87
C ASP A 265 17.46 -38.88 5.04
N ALA A 266 17.01 -39.29 6.23
CA ALA A 266 16.84 -38.42 7.41
C ALA A 266 18.12 -38.02 8.18
N ALA A 267 19.33 -38.23 7.66
CA ALA A 267 20.54 -38.06 8.46
C ALA A 267 21.47 -36.88 8.09
N GLU A 268 21.35 -36.24 6.92
CA GLU A 268 22.40 -35.31 6.46
C GLU A 268 21.93 -33.95 5.89
N ALA A 269 20.65 -33.60 6.01
CA ALA A 269 20.09 -32.40 5.34
C ALA A 269 19.64 -31.26 6.29
N LEU A 270 20.35 -31.02 7.39
CA LEU A 270 20.01 -29.94 8.34
C LEU A 270 20.59 -28.55 8.00
N ALA A 271 21.19 -28.37 6.83
CA ALA A 271 21.80 -27.09 6.45
C ALA A 271 21.23 -26.54 5.14
N VAL A 272 20.52 -25.42 5.27
CA VAL A 272 19.99 -24.55 4.20
C VAL A 272 18.67 -25.02 3.60
N GLN A 273 17.56 -24.74 4.31
CA GLN A 273 16.29 -24.60 3.60
C GLN A 273 16.40 -23.43 2.62
N PRO A 274 16.06 -23.62 1.34
CA PRO A 274 16.12 -22.54 0.35
C PRO A 274 15.18 -21.41 0.82
N LYS A 275 15.73 -20.20 0.92
CA LYS A 275 15.04 -18.98 1.36
C LYS A 275 13.80 -18.60 0.50
N ASP A 276 13.54 -19.35 -0.58
CA ASP A 276 12.51 -19.10 -1.57
C ASP A 276 11.57 -20.32 -1.79
N ALA A 277 11.40 -21.19 -0.79
CA ALA A 277 10.42 -22.25 -0.87
C ALA A 277 9.01 -21.66 -1.12
N ILE A 278 8.36 -22.10 -2.19
CA ILE A 278 7.00 -21.69 -2.52
C ILE A 278 6.08 -22.40 -1.53
N VAL A 279 5.50 -21.62 -0.64
CA VAL A 279 4.47 -22.09 0.30
C VAL A 279 3.14 -22.06 -0.44
N GLU A 280 2.46 -23.20 -0.55
CA GLU A 280 1.14 -23.31 -1.16
C GLU A 280 0.04 -23.09 -0.11
N PHE A 281 -1.00 -22.34 -0.47
CA PHE A 281 -2.17 -22.11 0.38
C PHE A 281 -3.41 -22.72 -0.26
N ASP A 282 -4.30 -23.26 0.58
CA ASP A 282 -5.58 -23.78 0.14
C ASP A 282 -6.72 -23.36 1.07
N VAL A 283 -7.95 -23.47 0.56
CA VAL A 283 -9.19 -23.20 1.29
C VAL A 283 -10.17 -24.35 1.10
N GLU A 284 -10.80 -24.77 2.19
CA GLU A 284 -11.94 -25.68 2.16
C GLU A 284 -13.24 -24.88 2.23
N VAL A 285 -14.08 -25.03 1.20
CA VAL A 285 -15.36 -24.32 1.11
C VAL A 285 -16.45 -25.30 1.50
N PRO A 286 -17.14 -25.08 2.64
CA PRO A 286 -18.16 -26.00 3.12
C PRO A 286 -19.45 -25.85 2.32
N GLU A 287 -20.32 -26.87 2.34
CA GLU A 287 -21.54 -26.89 1.50
C GLU A 287 -22.53 -25.77 1.87
N GLU A 288 -22.52 -25.30 3.11
CA GLU A 288 -23.35 -24.20 3.59
C GLU A 288 -22.98 -22.85 2.96
N ALA A 289 -21.78 -22.75 2.35
CA ALA A 289 -21.36 -21.57 1.59
C ALA A 289 -22.01 -21.50 0.19
N MET A 290 -22.57 -22.60 -0.32
CA MET A 290 -23.11 -22.66 -1.67
C MET A 290 -24.31 -21.74 -1.82
N GLY A 291 -24.29 -20.88 -2.85
CA GLY A 291 -25.36 -19.92 -3.10
C GLY A 291 -25.28 -18.63 -2.27
N ALA A 292 -24.23 -18.44 -1.48
CA ALA A 292 -23.94 -17.14 -0.84
C ALA A 292 -23.78 -16.04 -1.91
N GLN A 293 -24.40 -14.89 -1.68
CA GLN A 293 -24.28 -13.73 -2.57
C GLN A 293 -23.18 -12.76 -2.14
N LEU A 294 -22.76 -12.84 -0.87
CA LEU A 294 -21.73 -11.99 -0.28
C LEU A 294 -20.55 -12.81 0.22
N ILE A 295 -19.36 -12.42 -0.21
CA ILE A 295 -18.07 -12.89 0.32
C ILE A 295 -17.37 -11.69 0.97
N VAL A 296 -16.94 -11.81 2.22
CA VAL A 296 -16.18 -10.78 2.93
C VAL A 296 -14.77 -11.28 3.21
N THR A 297 -13.74 -10.56 2.77
CA THR A 297 -12.35 -10.85 3.19
C THR A 297 -12.06 -10.11 4.50
N TYR A 298 -11.59 -10.83 5.54
CA TYR A 298 -11.50 -10.32 6.91
C TYR A 298 -10.13 -10.54 7.58
N GLY A 299 -9.63 -9.50 8.25
CA GLY A 299 -8.62 -9.55 9.33
C GLY A 299 -7.14 -9.75 8.95
N SER A 300 -6.78 -9.82 7.68
CA SER A 300 -5.42 -9.66 7.13
C SER A 300 -5.52 -9.78 5.61
N PRO A 301 -4.59 -9.23 4.79
CA PRO A 301 -4.55 -9.57 3.39
C PRO A 301 -4.35 -11.08 3.23
N LEU A 302 -5.24 -11.72 2.45
CA LEU A 302 -5.04 -13.10 2.01
C LEU A 302 -3.69 -13.24 1.33
N ARG A 303 -3.01 -14.35 1.58
CA ARG A 303 -1.70 -14.59 0.97
C ARG A 303 -1.87 -14.87 -0.51
N GLU A 304 -2.89 -15.66 -0.88
CA GLU A 304 -3.10 -16.06 -2.26
C GLU A 304 -4.43 -15.60 -2.86
N THR A 305 -4.35 -15.10 -4.09
CA THR A 305 -5.55 -14.83 -4.91
C THR A 305 -6.23 -16.13 -5.34
N ALA A 306 -5.50 -17.26 -5.36
CA ALA A 306 -6.04 -18.57 -5.67
C ALA A 306 -7.12 -18.98 -4.66
N SER A 307 -6.90 -18.72 -3.36
CA SER A 307 -7.87 -18.92 -2.28
C SER A 307 -9.19 -18.23 -2.58
N LEU A 308 -9.16 -16.92 -2.82
CA LEU A 308 -10.38 -16.16 -3.16
C LEU A 308 -11.04 -16.68 -4.45
N ALA A 309 -10.26 -17.00 -5.49
CA ALA A 309 -10.78 -17.54 -6.74
C ALA A 309 -11.47 -18.90 -6.54
N LYS A 310 -10.94 -19.76 -5.66
CA LYS A 310 -11.56 -21.04 -5.27
C LYS A 310 -12.88 -20.80 -4.56
N VAL A 311 -12.92 -19.93 -3.54
CA VAL A 311 -14.17 -19.57 -2.83
C VAL A 311 -15.22 -19.04 -3.79
N VAL A 312 -14.88 -18.06 -4.63
CA VAL A 312 -15.82 -17.47 -5.60
C VAL A 312 -16.38 -18.53 -6.54
N ARG A 313 -15.54 -19.44 -7.06
CA ARG A 313 -15.99 -20.51 -7.95
C ARG A 313 -16.89 -21.53 -7.25
N SER A 314 -16.58 -21.88 -6.00
CA SER A 314 -17.38 -22.83 -5.22
C SER A 314 -18.74 -22.24 -4.87
N VAL A 315 -18.76 -21.04 -4.31
CA VAL A 315 -19.99 -20.35 -3.89
C VAL A 315 -20.96 -20.12 -5.05
N ARG A 316 -20.41 -19.84 -6.23
CA ARG A 316 -21.19 -19.53 -7.43
C ARG A 316 -21.87 -20.79 -8.00
N SER A 317 -23.15 -20.97 -7.67
CA SER A 317 -23.97 -22.11 -8.10
C SER A 317 -24.24 -22.15 -9.62
N SER A 318 -24.29 -20.99 -10.28
CA SER A 318 -24.43 -20.86 -11.73
C SER A 318 -23.55 -19.73 -12.27
N ARG A 319 -23.14 -19.78 -13.56
CA ARG A 319 -22.31 -18.71 -14.15
C ARG A 319 -22.96 -17.32 -14.12
N GLU A 320 -24.28 -17.26 -13.96
CA GLU A 320 -25.08 -16.04 -13.96
C GLU A 320 -25.36 -15.51 -12.54
N ALA A 321 -25.10 -16.31 -11.50
CA ALA A 321 -25.29 -15.86 -10.14
C ALA A 321 -24.31 -14.72 -9.81
N GLU A 322 -24.87 -13.58 -9.42
CA GLU A 322 -24.11 -12.40 -9.04
C GLU A 322 -23.52 -12.59 -7.64
N VAL A 323 -22.20 -12.47 -7.55
CA VAL A 323 -21.47 -12.58 -6.29
C VAL A 323 -20.77 -11.25 -6.03
N THR A 324 -20.96 -10.72 -4.84
CA THR A 324 -20.27 -9.52 -4.36
C THR A 324 -19.15 -9.92 -3.42
N VAL A 325 -17.94 -9.38 -3.66
CA VAL A 325 -16.80 -9.53 -2.76
C VAL A 325 -16.49 -8.20 -2.10
N PHE A 326 -16.56 -8.16 -0.78
CA PHE A 326 -16.23 -6.99 0.02
C PHE A 326 -14.92 -7.21 0.77
N HIS A 327 -13.93 -6.35 0.54
CA HIS A 327 -12.62 -6.42 1.18
C HIS A 327 -12.57 -5.47 2.38
N LEU A 328 -12.67 -6.01 3.59
CA LEU A 328 -12.55 -5.23 4.82
C LEU A 328 -11.07 -5.08 5.19
N VAL A 329 -10.51 -3.93 4.86
CA VAL A 329 -9.10 -3.63 5.08
C VAL A 329 -8.96 -2.93 6.42
N ALA A 330 -8.38 -3.61 7.41
CA ALA A 330 -8.07 -3.03 8.71
C ALA A 330 -6.56 -2.77 8.86
N ASP A 331 -6.21 -1.83 9.75
CA ASP A 331 -4.85 -1.66 10.27
C ASP A 331 -4.60 -2.47 11.54
N HIS A 332 -5.44 -3.46 11.86
CA HIS A 332 -5.24 -4.33 13.00
C HIS A 332 -5.52 -5.78 12.68
N ARG A 333 -4.93 -6.67 13.47
CA ARG A 333 -5.13 -8.11 13.39
C ARG A 333 -5.68 -8.62 14.72
N PRO A 334 -6.84 -9.29 14.73
CA PRO A 334 -7.33 -9.99 15.91
C PRO A 334 -6.54 -11.29 16.10
N VAL A 335 -6.10 -11.55 17.33
CA VAL A 335 -5.30 -12.72 17.70
C VAL A 335 -5.96 -13.41 18.88
N LEU A 336 -6.21 -14.71 18.73
CA LEU A 336 -6.76 -15.55 19.79
C LEU A 336 -5.63 -16.11 20.64
N LEU A 337 -5.55 -15.68 21.90
CA LEU A 337 -4.69 -16.29 22.91
C LEU A 337 -5.47 -17.46 23.53
N ARG A 338 -5.01 -18.68 23.25
CA ARG A 338 -5.71 -19.92 23.66
C ARG A 338 -5.20 -20.42 25.00
N THR A 339 -3.91 -20.24 25.25
CA THR A 339 -3.19 -20.80 26.41
C THR A 339 -2.43 -19.71 27.15
N GLN A 340 -2.01 -20.01 28.38
CA GLN A 340 -1.12 -19.12 29.13
C GLN A 340 0.22 -18.95 28.40
N ALA A 341 0.71 -19.98 27.71
CA ALA A 341 1.92 -19.88 26.90
C ALA A 341 1.79 -18.83 25.78
N ASP A 342 0.61 -18.66 25.17
CA ASP A 342 0.38 -17.62 24.17
C ASP A 342 0.45 -16.21 24.79
N VAL A 343 -0.09 -16.07 26.01
CA VAL A 343 -0.03 -14.83 26.78
C VAL A 343 1.41 -14.50 27.14
N ASP A 344 2.16 -15.47 27.64
CA ASP A 344 3.56 -15.31 28.03
C ASP A 344 4.43 -14.99 26.80
N ALA A 345 4.16 -15.63 25.65
CA ALA A 345 4.85 -15.36 24.39
C ALA A 345 4.59 -13.93 23.89
N LEU A 346 3.34 -13.47 23.94
CA LEU A 346 2.98 -12.09 23.60
C LEU A 346 3.63 -11.10 24.58
N ALA A 347 3.54 -11.35 25.88
CA ALA A 347 4.16 -10.50 26.90
C ALA A 347 5.69 -10.40 26.72
N ALA A 348 6.35 -11.51 26.41
CA ALA A 348 7.78 -11.56 26.12
C ALA A 348 8.17 -10.95 24.76
N ALA A 349 7.22 -10.66 23.88
CA ALA A 349 7.44 -9.98 22.61
C ALA A 349 7.15 -8.48 22.67
N LEU A 350 6.42 -8.00 23.69
CA LEU A 350 6.21 -6.58 23.94
C LEU A 350 7.51 -5.92 24.41
N GLY A 351 7.76 -4.69 23.97
CA GLY A 351 8.88 -3.86 24.41
C GLY A 351 8.66 -3.30 25.82
N GLU A 352 9.59 -2.45 26.27
CA GLU A 352 9.54 -1.83 27.59
C GLU A 352 8.30 -0.97 27.81
N ASP A 353 7.71 -0.44 26.74
CA ASP A 353 6.44 0.31 26.79
C ASP A 353 5.23 -0.59 27.10
N GLY A 354 5.38 -1.92 26.97
CA GLY A 354 4.32 -2.90 27.09
C GLY A 354 3.21 -2.70 26.06
N ARG A 355 3.50 -2.05 24.93
CA ARG A 355 2.52 -1.74 23.88
C ARG A 355 2.98 -2.20 22.51
N HIS A 356 4.22 -1.96 22.12
CA HIS A 356 4.71 -2.34 20.79
C HIS A 356 5.51 -3.64 20.85
N LEU A 357 5.39 -4.47 19.83
CA LEU A 357 6.23 -5.65 19.67
C LEU A 357 7.67 -5.24 19.33
N HIS A 358 8.66 -5.62 20.15
CA HIS A 358 10.07 -5.35 19.85
C HIS A 358 10.68 -6.39 18.90
N LYS A 359 10.01 -7.53 18.71
CA LYS A 359 10.38 -8.61 17.80
C LYS A 359 9.14 -9.21 17.14
N GLU A 360 9.34 -10.00 16.09
CA GLU A 360 8.26 -10.76 15.47
C GLU A 360 7.66 -11.75 16.48
N LEU A 361 6.33 -11.80 16.56
CA LEU A 361 5.62 -12.74 17.43
C LEU A 361 5.04 -13.89 16.58
N LEU A 362 5.46 -15.10 16.94
CA LEU A 362 5.01 -16.36 16.35
C LEU A 362 4.08 -17.05 17.35
N LEU A 363 2.82 -17.22 16.98
CA LEU A 363 1.84 -17.97 17.75
C LEU A 363 1.40 -19.20 16.96
N PRO A 364 1.21 -20.37 17.61
CA PRO A 364 0.80 -21.59 16.91
C PRO A 364 -0.50 -21.40 16.12
N GLY A 365 -0.46 -21.69 14.82
CA GLY A 365 -1.63 -21.60 13.93
C GLY A 365 -2.10 -20.17 13.63
N ALA A 366 -1.27 -19.15 13.90
CA ALA A 366 -1.55 -17.78 13.52
C ALA A 366 -0.45 -17.21 12.60
N GLN A 367 -0.84 -16.28 11.73
CA GLN A 367 0.12 -15.57 10.91
C GLN A 367 1.12 -14.77 11.78
N PRO A 368 2.43 -14.79 11.46
CA PRO A 368 3.42 -13.98 12.16
C PRO A 368 3.02 -12.51 12.27
N LEU A 369 3.18 -11.96 13.47
CA LEU A 369 2.94 -10.55 13.75
C LEU A 369 4.26 -9.79 13.67
N PRO A 370 4.39 -8.80 12.79
CA PRO A 370 5.64 -8.10 12.57
C PRO A 370 6.05 -7.28 13.81
N SER A 371 7.35 -7.03 13.94
CA SER A 371 7.86 -6.06 14.90
C SER A 371 7.25 -4.67 14.65
N GLY A 372 7.07 -3.92 15.74
CA GLY A 372 6.39 -2.63 15.74
C GLY A 372 4.87 -2.70 15.77
N ALA A 373 4.23 -3.88 15.66
CA ALA A 373 2.79 -3.98 15.88
C ALA A 373 2.43 -3.55 17.31
N ALA A 374 1.33 -2.81 17.49
CA ALA A 374 0.97 -2.17 18.74
C ALA A 374 -0.33 -2.75 19.31
N LEU A 375 -0.34 -3.12 20.58
CA LEU A 375 -1.57 -3.49 21.29
C LEU A 375 -2.54 -2.29 21.31
N MET A 376 -3.78 -2.52 20.86
CA MET A 376 -4.73 -1.43 20.61
C MET A 376 -5.37 -0.87 21.88
N CYS A 377 -5.85 -1.73 22.76
CA CYS A 377 -6.55 -1.28 23.96
C CYS A 377 -5.59 -1.26 25.17
N PRO A 378 -5.47 -0.15 25.91
CA PRO A 378 -4.75 -0.13 27.18
C PRO A 378 -5.32 -1.13 28.19
N ALA A 379 -6.64 -1.34 28.16
CA ALA A 379 -7.29 -2.37 28.97
C ALA A 379 -6.85 -3.80 28.57
N ASP A 380 -6.36 -4.01 27.35
CA ASP A 380 -5.78 -5.30 26.96
C ASP A 380 -4.45 -5.54 27.68
N LYS A 381 -3.69 -4.48 28.05
CA LYS A 381 -2.47 -4.63 28.85
C LYS A 381 -2.80 -5.12 30.26
N ASP A 382 -3.82 -4.54 30.88
CA ASP A 382 -4.31 -5.00 32.18
C ASP A 382 -4.97 -6.38 32.05
N ALA A 383 -5.62 -6.67 30.92
CA ALA A 383 -6.16 -7.98 30.62
C ALA A 383 -5.05 -9.02 30.44
N LEU A 384 -3.90 -8.70 29.82
CA LEU A 384 -2.75 -9.62 29.75
C LEU A 384 -2.25 -10.02 31.15
N LEU A 385 -2.45 -9.15 32.14
CA LEU A 385 -2.17 -9.41 33.55
C LEU A 385 -3.35 -10.07 34.30
N ALA A 386 -4.52 -10.18 33.68
CA ALA A 386 -5.69 -10.80 34.28
C ALA A 386 -5.52 -12.32 34.42
N PRO A 387 -6.12 -12.95 35.44
CA PRO A 387 -5.87 -14.35 35.78
C PRO A 387 -6.14 -15.32 34.62
N PRO A 388 -5.49 -16.50 34.61
CA PRO A 388 -5.61 -17.51 33.54
C PRO A 388 -7.05 -17.98 33.25
N SER A 389 -7.97 -17.79 34.20
CA SER A 389 -9.39 -18.15 34.05
C SER A 389 -10.13 -17.38 32.95
N ALA A 390 -9.53 -16.33 32.38
CA ALA A 390 -10.10 -15.54 31.31
C ALA A 390 -9.67 -15.98 29.88
N LEU A 391 -9.09 -17.18 29.74
CA LEU A 391 -8.75 -17.78 28.45
C LEU A 391 -9.85 -18.74 27.95
N PRO A 392 -10.06 -18.87 26.63
CA PRO A 392 -9.37 -18.14 25.55
C PRO A 392 -9.85 -16.68 25.43
N ARG A 393 -9.01 -15.81 24.86
CA ARG A 393 -9.36 -14.39 24.66
C ARG A 393 -8.81 -13.84 23.36
N VAL A 394 -9.47 -12.82 22.82
CA VAL A 394 -9.04 -12.14 21.60
C VAL A 394 -8.41 -10.80 21.97
N VAL A 395 -7.17 -10.59 21.54
CA VAL A 395 -6.49 -9.29 21.60
C VAL A 395 -6.36 -8.73 20.19
N LYS A 396 -6.26 -7.41 20.06
CA LYS A 396 -6.07 -6.75 18.75
C LYS A 396 -4.74 -6.02 18.72
N LEU A 397 -3.94 -6.33 17.70
CA LEU A 397 -2.68 -5.66 17.45
C LEU A 397 -2.79 -4.81 16.18
N ARG A 398 -2.58 -3.51 16.32
CA ARG A 398 -2.44 -2.56 15.24
C ARG A 398 -1.14 -2.81 14.50
N LEU A 399 -1.18 -2.87 13.18
CA LEU A 399 -0.05 -2.98 12.28
C LEU A 399 0.36 -1.60 11.78
N ASN A 400 1.62 -1.44 11.37
CA ASN A 400 2.14 -0.19 10.82
C ASN A 400 1.55 0.18 9.44
N SER A 401 0.81 -0.73 8.83
CA SER A 401 0.21 -0.54 7.52
C SER A 401 -1.13 -1.26 7.43
N PHE A 402 -2.07 -0.65 6.72
CA PHE A 402 -3.31 -1.30 6.31
C PHE A 402 -3.02 -2.52 5.42
N GLY A 403 -3.89 -3.53 5.52
CA GLY A 403 -3.87 -4.73 4.69
C GLY A 403 -4.14 -4.55 3.20
N LEU A 404 -3.82 -3.40 2.59
CA LEU A 404 -4.12 -3.06 1.19
C LEU A 404 -3.36 -3.91 0.18
N GLY A 405 -2.28 -4.60 0.60
CA GLY A 405 -1.42 -5.37 -0.29
C GLY A 405 -2.18 -6.37 -1.16
N PHE A 406 -3.25 -6.99 -0.63
CA PHE A 406 -4.07 -7.94 -1.40
C PHE A 406 -4.90 -7.24 -2.48
N VAL A 407 -5.63 -6.17 -2.13
CA VAL A 407 -6.43 -5.37 -3.09
C VAL A 407 -5.53 -4.79 -4.19
N VAL A 408 -4.35 -4.28 -3.82
CA VAL A 408 -3.36 -3.79 -4.79
C VAL A 408 -2.91 -4.89 -5.74
N ARG A 409 -2.70 -6.13 -5.26
CA ARG A 409 -2.38 -7.28 -6.12
C ARG A 409 -3.53 -7.62 -7.07
N LEU A 410 -4.78 -7.62 -6.61
CA LEU A 410 -5.96 -7.85 -7.47
C LEU A 410 -6.01 -6.82 -8.62
N ARG A 411 -5.87 -5.53 -8.29
CA ARG A 411 -5.85 -4.45 -9.29
C ARG A 411 -4.67 -4.55 -10.26
N GLN A 412 -3.45 -4.71 -9.74
CA GLN A 412 -2.23 -4.61 -10.55
C GLN A 412 -1.91 -5.88 -11.33
N ARG A 413 -2.05 -7.06 -10.70
CA ARG A 413 -1.65 -8.34 -11.29
C ARG A 413 -2.77 -8.99 -12.09
N PHE A 414 -4.00 -8.86 -11.63
CA PHE A 414 -5.16 -9.51 -12.24
C PHE A 414 -6.05 -8.53 -13.02
N GLN A 415 -5.76 -7.22 -12.97
CA GLN A 415 -6.57 -6.18 -13.63
C GLN A 415 -8.05 -6.28 -13.25
N ILE A 416 -8.31 -6.65 -11.99
CA ILE A 416 -9.65 -6.73 -11.42
C ILE A 416 -10.04 -5.32 -10.94
N ALA A 417 -11.22 -4.87 -11.35
CA ALA A 417 -11.82 -3.66 -10.81
C ALA A 417 -12.27 -3.92 -9.37
N VAL A 418 -11.71 -3.19 -8.42
CA VAL A 418 -12.15 -3.19 -7.01
C VAL A 418 -12.46 -1.73 -6.70
N ALA A 419 -13.72 -1.38 -6.48
CA ALA A 419 -14.12 -0.02 -6.15
C ALA A 419 -13.79 0.29 -4.68
N ASP A 420 -13.30 1.49 -4.40
CA ASP A 420 -13.08 1.95 -3.04
C ASP A 420 -14.37 2.58 -2.50
N VAL A 421 -14.81 2.15 -1.32
CA VAL A 421 -16.02 2.63 -0.64
C VAL A 421 -15.61 3.38 0.63
N MET A 422 -16.05 4.63 0.78
CA MET A 422 -15.77 5.43 1.97
C MET A 422 -16.41 4.77 3.21
N PHE A 423 -15.62 4.64 4.28
CA PHE A 423 -16.07 3.96 5.51
C PHE A 423 -17.28 4.65 6.14
N GLU A 424 -17.28 5.98 6.17
CA GLU A 424 -18.37 6.78 6.74
C GLU A 424 -19.67 6.62 5.94
N ALA A 425 -19.58 6.51 4.61
CA ALA A 425 -20.73 6.28 3.76
C ALA A 425 -21.29 4.86 3.95
N LEU A 426 -20.42 3.86 3.96
CA LEU A 426 -20.80 2.48 4.28
C LEU A 426 -21.46 2.40 5.65
N GLN A 427 -20.90 3.05 6.66
CA GLN A 427 -21.44 3.03 8.01
C GLN A 427 -22.86 3.63 8.06
N LYS A 428 -23.12 4.75 7.37
CA LYS A 428 -24.48 5.31 7.26
C LYS A 428 -25.47 4.34 6.63
N VAL A 429 -25.07 3.62 5.59
CA VAL A 429 -25.89 2.58 4.96
C VAL A 429 -26.17 1.44 5.95
N LEU A 430 -25.17 1.01 6.71
CA LEU A 430 -25.31 -0.07 7.70
C LEU A 430 -26.14 0.32 8.94
N ASP A 431 -26.13 1.60 9.30
CA ASP A 431 -26.89 2.16 10.43
C ASP A 431 -28.34 2.51 10.04
N SER A 432 -28.68 2.47 8.74
CA SER A 432 -30.03 2.74 8.27
C SER A 432 -30.95 1.54 8.57
N ASP A 433 -32.15 1.81 9.06
CA ASP A 433 -33.08 0.76 9.48
C ASP A 433 -33.43 -0.13 8.27
N PRO A 434 -33.31 -1.48 8.36
CA PRO A 434 -33.54 -2.38 7.24
C PRO A 434 -34.98 -2.33 6.69
N GLY A 435 -35.90 -1.66 7.39
CA GLY A 435 -37.29 -1.42 6.97
C GLY A 435 -37.46 -0.26 5.98
N GLU A 436 -36.52 0.70 5.93
CA GLU A 436 -36.39 1.62 4.81
C GLU A 436 -35.50 0.93 3.78
N GLN A 437 -36.09 0.05 2.96
CA GLN A 437 -35.41 -0.52 1.80
C GLN A 437 -35.03 0.61 0.83
N ALA A 438 -33.90 1.27 1.10
CA ALA A 438 -33.09 1.85 0.08
C ALA A 438 -32.64 0.67 -0.79
N THR A 439 -33.38 0.39 -1.86
CA THR A 439 -32.83 -0.35 -2.99
C THR A 439 -31.52 0.34 -3.32
N LEU A 440 -30.40 -0.26 -2.92
CA LEU A 440 -29.08 0.23 -3.23
C LEU A 440 -29.03 0.38 -4.75
N PRO A 441 -28.91 1.60 -5.30
CA PRO A 441 -28.85 1.75 -6.75
C PRO A 441 -27.60 1.01 -7.21
N ASP A 442 -27.77 0.09 -8.17
CA ASP A 442 -26.72 -0.81 -8.66
C ASP A 442 -25.42 -0.09 -9.08
N ASP A 443 -25.49 1.22 -9.32
CA ASP A 443 -24.39 2.07 -9.79
C ASP A 443 -23.84 3.10 -8.76
N GLU A 444 -24.43 3.28 -7.57
CA GLU A 444 -24.06 4.40 -6.67
C GLU A 444 -22.97 4.11 -5.62
N TRP A 445 -22.51 2.87 -5.45
CA TRP A 445 -21.37 2.58 -4.55
C TRP A 445 -20.08 3.32 -4.95
N VAL A 446 -19.98 3.82 -6.19
CA VAL A 446 -18.84 4.58 -6.71
C VAL A 446 -19.01 6.09 -6.49
N ALA A 447 -20.23 6.56 -6.21
CA ALA A 447 -20.55 7.98 -5.99
C ALA A 447 -20.50 8.39 -4.50
N LEU A 448 -20.41 7.41 -3.59
CA LEU A 448 -20.28 7.53 -2.14
C LEU A 448 -18.85 7.26 -1.68
#